data_AF-K9Y2R4-F1
#
_entry.id   AF-K9Y2R4-F1
#
_cell.length_a   1.000
_cell.length_b   1.000
_cell.length_c   1.000
_cell.angle_alpha   90.00
_cell.angle_beta   90.00
_cell.angle_gamma   90.00
#
_symmetry.space_group_name_H-M   'P 1'
#
loop_
_entity.id
_entity.type
_entity.pdbx_description
1 polymer ?
#
loop_
_entity_poly.entity_id
_entity_poly.type
_entity_poly.pdbx_seq_one_letter_code
_entity_poly.pdbx_strand_id
1 'polypeptide(L)'
;MKWFGNLLPYALATAGIILASTLTNKVTGTSPASSHAYPLTTSTSNQTDTATTSPRRLTVTVKVAEPTDLKIAEGQTIREGQIISDRISEKTRLTSQQKQLQLSLDRLKGATTDGVTSNLKSSHSKEQSR
;
A
#
# COMPACT_ATOMS: atom_id res chain seq x y z
N MET A 1 -4.07 66.01 18.27
CA MET A 1 -3.71 64.59 18.54
C MET A 1 -3.35 63.92 17.23
N LYS A 2 -2.08 63.54 17.08
CA LYS A 2 -1.58 62.74 15.95
C LYS A 2 -1.73 61.28 16.32
N TRP A 3 -2.46 60.51 15.54
CA TRP A 3 -2.38 59.04 15.61
C TRP A 3 -2.47 58.50 14.18
N PHE A 4 -1.30 58.27 13.60
CA PHE A 4 -1.13 57.54 12.35
C PHE A 4 -1.20 56.04 12.68
N GLY A 5 -2.19 55.35 12.13
CA GLY A 5 -2.24 53.89 12.08
C GLY A 5 -2.05 53.44 10.64
N ASN A 6 -0.80 53.16 10.26
CA ASN A 6 -0.47 52.46 9.03
C ASN A 6 -0.94 51.01 9.12
N LEU A 7 -1.76 50.55 8.17
CA LEU A 7 -1.87 49.13 7.84
C LEU A 7 -2.14 49.00 6.33
N LEU A 8 -1.03 48.69 5.65
CA LEU A 8 -0.85 48.02 4.35
C LEU A 8 -1.92 48.23 3.25
N PRO A 9 -1.54 48.82 2.09
CA PRO A 9 -2.35 48.71 0.88
C PRO A 9 -2.36 47.27 0.37
N TYR A 10 -3.56 46.72 0.16
CA TYR A 10 -3.80 45.49 -0.57
C TYR A 10 -3.19 45.60 -1.97
N ALA A 11 -2.07 44.91 -2.20
CA ALA A 11 -1.57 44.68 -3.54
C ALA A 11 -2.48 43.65 -4.22
N LEU A 12 -3.27 44.10 -5.20
CA LEU A 12 -3.90 43.24 -6.20
C LEU A 12 -2.80 42.64 -7.08
N ALA A 13 -2.31 41.45 -6.73
CA ALA A 13 -1.47 40.66 -7.62
C ALA A 13 -2.36 40.05 -8.71
N THR A 14 -2.24 40.61 -9.91
CA THR A 14 -2.90 40.15 -11.13
C THR A 14 -2.51 38.72 -11.49
N ALA A 15 -3.51 38.00 -11.99
CA ALA A 15 -3.46 36.64 -12.50
C ALA A 15 -2.24 36.32 -13.37
N GLY A 16 -1.63 35.18 -13.06
CA GLY A 16 -0.63 34.51 -13.89
C GLY A 16 -0.68 33.01 -13.59
N ILE A 17 -1.78 32.36 -13.97
CA ILE A 17 -1.84 30.89 -13.98
C ILE A 17 -1.01 30.42 -15.17
N ILE A 18 0.18 29.89 -14.92
CA ILE A 18 0.90 29.08 -15.90
C ILE A 18 0.86 27.63 -15.43
N LEU A 19 -0.06 26.85 -15.99
CA LEU A 19 0.04 25.39 -16.02
C LEU A 19 0.95 25.01 -17.20
N ALA A 20 2.13 24.47 -16.91
CA ALA A 20 2.89 23.71 -17.88
C ALA A 20 3.49 22.48 -17.19
N SER A 21 2.72 21.38 -17.19
CA SER A 21 3.19 20.07 -16.76
C SER A 21 3.82 19.34 -17.96
N THR A 22 5.15 19.26 -18.02
CA THR A 22 5.86 18.32 -18.90
C THR A 22 6.68 17.35 -18.07
N LEU A 23 6.02 16.30 -17.59
CA LEU A 23 6.68 15.12 -17.03
C LEU A 23 7.15 14.24 -18.19
N THR A 24 8.38 14.43 -18.65
CA THR A 24 9.06 13.45 -19.51
C THR A 24 9.62 12.34 -18.63
N ASN A 25 8.80 11.33 -18.35
CA ASN A 25 9.28 10.08 -17.77
C ASN A 25 9.86 9.22 -18.89
N LYS A 26 11.17 9.32 -19.10
CA LYS A 26 11.91 8.37 -19.94
C LYS A 26 11.96 7.02 -19.20
N VAL A 27 11.02 6.13 -19.54
CA VAL A 27 11.05 4.72 -19.13
C VAL A 27 12.26 4.08 -19.79
N THR A 28 13.37 4.04 -19.06
CA THR A 28 14.49 3.16 -19.41
C THR A 28 14.23 1.87 -18.65
N GLY A 29 13.70 0.87 -19.36
CA GLY A 29 13.46 -0.46 -18.85
C GLY A 29 14.79 -1.16 -18.58
N THR A 30 15.38 -0.91 -17.41
CA THR A 30 16.30 -1.85 -16.78
C THR A 30 15.51 -2.56 -15.69
N SER A 31 14.98 -3.73 -16.05
CA SER A 31 14.48 -4.72 -15.11
C SER A 31 15.65 -5.17 -14.23
N PRO A 32 15.70 -4.88 -12.92
CA PRO A 32 16.44 -5.76 -12.05
C PRO A 32 15.62 -7.05 -12.02
N ALA A 33 16.11 -8.08 -12.70
CA ALA A 33 15.70 -9.45 -12.42
C ALA A 33 16.06 -9.71 -10.95
N SER A 34 15.13 -9.40 -10.04
CA SER A 34 15.24 -9.71 -8.62
C SER A 34 15.02 -11.21 -8.48
N SER A 35 16.07 -11.98 -8.76
CA SER A 35 16.22 -13.34 -8.23
C SER A 35 16.35 -13.24 -6.71
N HIS A 36 15.23 -13.08 -6.01
CA HIS A 36 15.14 -13.45 -4.60
C HIS A 36 15.17 -14.97 -4.54
N ALA A 37 16.36 -15.53 -4.75
CA ALA A 37 16.68 -16.82 -4.17
C ALA A 37 16.54 -16.61 -2.67
N TYR A 38 15.47 -17.13 -2.07
CA TYR A 38 15.46 -17.33 -0.62
C TYR A 38 16.66 -18.23 -0.34
N PRO A 39 17.70 -17.80 0.39
CA PRO A 39 18.57 -18.79 0.97
C PRO A 39 17.68 -19.57 1.92
N LEU A 40 17.33 -20.80 1.54
CA LEU A 40 16.85 -21.79 2.48
C LEU A 40 18.04 -22.06 3.39
N THR A 41 18.20 -21.16 4.37
CA THR A 41 19.12 -21.36 5.47
C THR A 41 18.40 -22.38 6.34
N THR A 42 18.48 -23.64 5.95
CA THR A 42 18.47 -24.73 6.92
C THR A 42 19.64 -24.43 7.83
N SER A 43 19.38 -23.62 8.86
CA SER A 43 20.16 -23.66 10.09
C SER A 43 19.99 -25.08 10.59
N THR A 44 20.84 -25.97 10.09
CA THR A 44 21.15 -27.24 10.70
C THR A 44 21.67 -26.88 12.08
N SER A 45 20.74 -26.78 13.03
CA SER A 45 21.07 -26.85 14.44
C SER A 45 21.71 -28.22 14.61
N ASN A 46 23.04 -28.27 14.55
CA ASN A 46 23.79 -29.34 15.19
C ASN A 46 23.59 -29.17 16.70
N GLN A 47 22.35 -29.34 17.15
CA GLN A 47 22.04 -29.57 18.55
C GLN A 47 22.50 -30.99 18.79
N THR A 48 23.74 -31.13 19.24
CA THR A 48 24.04 -32.25 20.11
C THR A 48 23.09 -32.09 21.30
N ASP A 49 22.02 -32.88 21.32
CA ASP A 49 21.11 -32.99 22.46
C ASP A 49 21.87 -33.62 23.63
N THR A 50 22.76 -32.82 24.22
CA THR A 50 23.17 -33.04 25.59
C THR A 50 21.96 -32.65 26.42
N ALA A 51 21.12 -33.63 26.72
CA ALA A 51 19.98 -33.52 27.61
C ALA A 51 20.45 -32.84 28.91
N THR A 52 20.22 -31.53 28.98
CA THR A 52 20.63 -30.72 30.12
C THR A 52 19.52 -30.90 31.14
N THR A 53 19.82 -31.57 32.24
CA THR A 53 18.89 -31.87 33.33
C THR A 53 18.48 -30.64 34.14
N SER A 54 19.02 -29.46 33.82
CA SER A 54 18.72 -28.19 34.49
C SER A 54 18.10 -27.17 33.51
N PRO A 55 17.15 -26.34 33.99
CA PRO A 55 16.53 -25.32 33.16
C PRO A 55 17.57 -24.28 32.73
N ARG A 56 17.76 -24.13 31.41
CA ARG A 56 18.66 -23.14 30.82
C ARG A 56 17.89 -21.88 30.42
N ARG A 57 18.43 -20.71 30.75
CA ARG A 57 17.91 -19.43 30.27
C ARG A 57 18.40 -19.17 28.85
N LEU A 58 17.47 -18.92 27.92
CA LEU A 58 17.76 -18.54 26.55
C LEU A 58 17.30 -17.10 26.32
N THR A 59 18.08 -16.33 25.55
CA THR A 59 17.70 -14.99 25.11
C THR A 59 17.51 -15.02 23.60
N VAL A 60 16.33 -14.60 23.14
CA VAL A 60 15.99 -14.54 21.72
C VAL A 60 15.79 -13.09 21.33
N THR A 61 16.45 -12.64 20.26
CA THR A 61 16.29 -11.28 19.72
C THR A 61 15.46 -11.34 18.46
N VAL A 62 14.35 -10.60 18.42
CA VAL A 62 13.45 -10.54 17.27
C VAL A 62 13.43 -9.12 16.72
N LYS A 63 13.45 -8.98 15.40
CA LYS A 63 13.32 -7.67 14.73
C LYS A 63 11.87 -7.43 14.37
N VAL A 64 11.31 -6.31 14.84
CA VAL A 64 10.01 -5.79 14.45
C VAL A 64 10.20 -4.52 13.60
N ALA A 65 9.26 -4.23 12.70
CA ALA A 65 9.39 -3.03 11.85
C ALA A 65 9.01 -1.76 12.61
N GLU A 66 7.89 -1.80 13.31
CA GLU A 66 7.41 -0.68 14.12
C GLU A 66 7.13 -1.14 15.55
N PRO A 67 7.42 -0.30 16.56
CA PRO A 67 7.17 -0.65 17.95
C PRO A 67 5.67 -0.83 18.25
N THR A 68 4.81 -0.15 17.49
CA THR A 68 3.34 -0.26 17.58
C THR A 68 2.80 -1.61 17.13
N ASP A 69 3.58 -2.40 16.39
CA ASP A 69 3.20 -3.76 16.00
C ASP A 69 3.32 -4.75 17.17
N LEU A 70 3.99 -4.37 18.27
CA LEU A 70 4.15 -5.22 19.44
C LEU A 70 2.84 -5.29 20.23
N LYS A 71 2.41 -6.52 20.51
CA LYS A 71 1.20 -6.81 21.29
C LYS A 71 1.52 -7.16 22.75
N ILE A 72 2.77 -6.99 23.14
CA ILE A 72 3.27 -7.36 24.46
C ILE A 72 3.98 -6.17 25.11
N ALA A 73 3.94 -6.13 26.43
CA ALA A 73 4.66 -5.15 27.24
C ALA A 73 5.99 -5.72 27.78
N GLU A 74 6.90 -4.84 28.18
CA GLU A 74 8.13 -5.25 28.84
C GLU A 74 7.84 -6.03 30.13
N GLY A 75 8.60 -7.10 30.36
CA GLY A 75 8.42 -7.97 31.53
C GLY A 75 7.22 -8.91 31.44
N GLN A 76 6.42 -8.88 30.37
CA GLN A 76 5.30 -9.79 30.19
C GLN A 76 5.75 -11.22 29.89
N THR A 77 5.18 -12.18 30.61
CA THR A 77 5.35 -13.60 30.30
C THR A 77 4.51 -13.99 29.09
N ILE A 78 5.15 -14.59 28.08
CA ILE A 78 4.51 -15.08 26.87
C ILE A 78 4.42 -16.62 26.91
N ARG A 79 3.38 -17.18 26.30
CA ARG A 79 3.21 -18.63 26.15
C ARG A 79 3.47 -19.06 24.70
N GLU A 80 3.76 -20.33 24.52
CA GLU A 80 3.86 -20.91 23.18
C GLU A 80 2.56 -20.70 22.38
N GLY A 81 2.71 -20.36 21.10
CA GLY A 81 1.58 -20.03 20.22
C GLY A 81 1.01 -18.62 20.38
N GLN A 82 1.47 -17.83 21.35
CA GLN A 82 1.02 -16.45 21.52
C GLN A 82 1.60 -15.53 20.42
N ILE A 83 0.73 -14.78 19.74
CA ILE A 83 1.14 -13.76 18.77
C ILE A 83 1.68 -12.54 19.51
N ILE A 84 2.99 -12.33 19.43
CA ILE A 84 3.70 -11.22 20.09
C ILE A 84 3.75 -9.94 19.25
N SER A 85 3.57 -10.05 17.94
CA SER A 85 3.55 -8.91 17.02
C SER A 85 2.66 -9.18 15.81
N ASP A 86 1.90 -8.18 15.38
CA ASP A 86 1.05 -8.25 14.18
C ASP A 86 0.94 -6.87 13.50
N ARG A 87 0.90 -6.85 12.16
CA ARG A 87 0.82 -5.63 11.34
C ARG A 87 -0.61 -5.35 10.87
N ILE A 88 -1.54 -5.30 11.81
CA ILE A 88 -2.98 -5.16 11.50
C ILE A 88 -3.26 -3.86 10.73
N SER A 89 -2.60 -2.76 11.10
CA SER A 89 -2.76 -1.46 10.44
C SER A 89 -2.42 -1.54 8.95
N GLU A 90 -1.24 -2.09 8.65
CA GLU A 90 -0.77 -2.25 7.27
C GLU A 90 -1.65 -3.21 6.48
N LYS A 91 -2.04 -4.33 7.07
CA LYS A 91 -3.00 -5.26 6.47
C LYS A 91 -4.32 -4.57 6.12
N THR A 92 -4.83 -3.75 7.02
CA THR A 92 -6.09 -3.00 6.83
C THR A 92 -5.96 -2.01 5.67
N ARG A 93 -4.86 -1.24 5.64
CA ARG A 93 -4.52 -0.32 4.57
C ARG A 93 -4.50 -1.02 3.21
N LEU A 94 -3.75 -2.13 3.10
CA LEU A 94 -3.64 -2.90 1.86
C LEU A 94 -4.98 -3.50 1.41
N THR A 95 -5.78 -4.01 2.35
CA THR A 95 -7.12 -4.57 2.06
C THR A 95 -8.04 -3.48 1.49
N SER A 96 -8.01 -2.27 2.06
CA SER A 96 -8.81 -1.15 1.55
C SER A 96 -8.41 -0.73 0.14
N GLN A 97 -7.11 -0.69 -0.15
CA GLN A 97 -6.57 -0.38 -1.49
C GLN A 97 -6.97 -1.45 -2.49
N GLN A 98 -6.85 -2.73 -2.11
CA GLN A 98 -7.30 -3.84 -2.95
C GLN A 98 -8.79 -3.69 -3.32
N LYS A 99 -9.64 -3.36 -2.36
CA LYS A 99 -11.08 -3.15 -2.60
C LYS A 99 -11.34 -1.99 -3.57
N GLN A 100 -10.62 -0.88 -3.43
CA GLN A 100 -10.76 0.28 -4.33
C GLN A 100 -10.34 -0.07 -5.76
N LEU A 101 -9.25 -0.82 -5.92
CA LEU A 101 -8.78 -1.30 -7.22
C LEU A 101 -9.79 -2.25 -7.86
N GLN A 102 -10.34 -3.17 -7.08
CA GLN A 102 -11.36 -4.10 -7.56
C GLN A 102 -12.60 -3.37 -8.10
N LEU A 103 -13.11 -2.39 -7.36
CA LEU A 103 -14.25 -1.56 -7.80
C LEU A 103 -13.94 -0.81 -9.11
N SER A 104 -12.70 -0.35 -9.27
CA SER A 104 -12.27 0.35 -10.49
C SER A 104 -12.26 -0.59 -11.69
N LEU A 105 -11.79 -1.84 -11.50
CA LEU A 105 -11.83 -2.86 -12.54
C LEU A 105 -13.26 -3.29 -12.89
N ASP A 106 -14.13 -3.45 -11.90
CA ASP A 106 -15.52 -3.84 -12.13
C ASP A 106 -16.28 -2.77 -12.93
N ARG A 107 -16.05 -1.49 -12.62
CA ARG A 107 -16.58 -0.36 -13.41
C ARG A 107 -16.06 -0.36 -14.84
N LEU A 108 -14.76 -0.61 -15.03
CA LEU A 108 -14.17 -0.68 -16.37
C LEU A 108 -14.79 -1.81 -17.19
N LYS A 109 -14.95 -3.00 -16.59
CA LYS A 109 -15.57 -4.16 -17.26
C LYS A 109 -17.02 -3.90 -17.65
N GLY A 110 -17.82 -3.33 -16.75
CA GLY A 110 -19.22 -2.98 -17.06
C GLY A 110 -19.31 -1.95 -18.19
N ALA A 111 -18.44 -0.93 -18.18
CA ALA A 111 -18.42 0.09 -19.22
C ALA A 111 -18.07 -0.47 -20.62
N THR A 112 -17.14 -1.42 -20.73
CA THR A 112 -16.80 -2.03 -22.03
C THR A 112 -17.86 -3.01 -22.54
N THR A 113 -18.60 -3.69 -21.66
CA THR A 113 -19.68 -4.61 -22.10
C THR A 113 -20.97 -3.89 -22.49
N ASP A 114 -21.30 -2.78 -21.82
CA ASP A 114 -22.54 -2.05 -22.06
C ASP A 114 -22.45 -1.11 -23.29
N GLY A 115 -21.24 -0.61 -23.60
CA GLY A 115 -20.99 0.21 -24.79
C GLY A 115 -21.05 -0.56 -26.12
N VAL A 116 -20.79 -1.88 -26.12
CA VAL A 116 -20.79 -2.70 -27.33
C VAL A 116 -22.20 -3.19 -27.70
N THR A 117 -23.03 -3.49 -26.70
CA THR A 117 -24.37 -4.06 -26.93
C THR A 117 -25.43 -3.01 -27.32
N SER A 118 -25.26 -1.75 -26.88
CA SER A 118 -26.15 -0.65 -27.25
C SER A 118 -26.04 -0.21 -28.71
N ASN A 119 -24.91 -0.47 -29.38
CA ASN A 119 -24.67 -0.07 -30.78
C ASN A 119 -25.19 -1.09 -31.81
N LEU A 120 -25.44 -2.35 -31.40
CA LEU A 120 -25.94 -3.39 -32.32
C LEU A 120 -27.46 -3.32 -32.56
N LYS A 121 -28.24 -2.75 -31.64
CA LYS A 121 -29.72 -2.78 -31.71
C LYS A 121 -30.32 -1.66 -32.57
N SER A 122 -29.61 -0.54 -32.78
CA SER A 122 -30.12 0.57 -33.60
C SER A 122 -30.02 0.35 -35.11
N SER A 123 -29.17 -0.58 -35.57
CA SER A 123 -28.95 -0.81 -37.00
C SER A 123 -29.97 -1.75 -37.65
N HIS A 124 -30.64 -2.63 -36.89
CA HIS A 124 -31.61 -3.58 -37.45
C HIS A 124 -33.03 -3.01 -37.65
N SER A 125 -33.32 -1.82 -37.11
CA SER A 125 -34.66 -1.21 -37.21
C SER A 125 -34.86 -0.31 -38.43
N LYS A 126 -33.81 -0.07 -39.24
CA LYS A 126 -33.90 0.79 -40.44
C LYS A 126 -34.13 0.03 -41.76
N GLU A 127 -34.06 -1.29 -41.77
CA GLU A 127 -34.18 -2.10 -42.99
C GLU A 127 -35.59 -2.65 -43.25
N GLN A 128 -36.57 -2.39 -42.38
CA GLN A 128 -37.95 -2.90 -42.53
C GLN A 128 -38.99 -1.84 -42.90
N SER A 129 -38.55 -0.65 -43.33
CA SER A 129 -39.45 0.38 -43.85
C SER A 129 -39.03 0.78 -45.27
N ARG A 130 -39.22 -0.16 -46.20
CA ARG A 130 -39.30 0.08 -47.64
C ARG A 130 -40.30 -0.89 -48.26
#